data_AF-A0A1I1NX35-F1
#
_entry.id   AF-A0A1I1NX35-F1
#
_cell.length_a   1.000
_cell.length_b   1.000
_cell.length_c   1.000
_cell.angle_alpha   90.00
_cell.angle_beta   90.00
_cell.angle_gamma   90.00
#
_symmetry.space_group_name_H-M   'P 1'
#
loop_
_entity.id
_entity.type
_entity.pdbx_description
1 polymer ?
#
loop_
_entity_poly.entity_id
_entity_poly.type
_entity_poly.pdbx_seq_one_letter_code
_entity_poly.pdbx_strand_id
1 'polypeptide(L)'
;MLSVADIGRILPQLGIEPYPAPPNPLFRSRVLAKWPGPPVPVDLMAGFEHRVGETWHPVQPVTRQAVTVGATIVYIPERDELRRMLEAFGRPKDLERARLLAELTSPP
;
A
#
# COMPACT_ATOMS: atom_id res chain seq x y z
N MET A 1 -4.52 -5.81 2.44
CA MET A 1 -3.04 -5.61 2.51
C MET A 1 -2.36 -6.95 2.69
N LEU A 2 -1.09 -7.10 2.30
CA LEU A 2 -0.34 -8.34 2.47
C LEU A 2 -0.16 -8.64 3.97
N SER A 3 -0.55 -9.85 4.41
CA SER A 3 -0.41 -10.23 5.81
C SER A 3 1.03 -10.63 6.14
N VAL A 4 1.41 -10.57 7.42
CA VAL A 4 2.72 -11.05 7.89
C VAL A 4 2.90 -12.56 7.62
N ALA A 5 1.81 -13.33 7.67
CA ALA A 5 1.84 -14.76 7.37
C ALA A 5 2.03 -15.04 5.87
N ASP A 6 1.50 -14.20 4.99
CA ASP A 6 1.65 -14.35 3.54
C ASP A 6 3.04 -13.92 3.08
N ILE A 7 3.57 -12.78 3.59
CA ILE A 7 4.91 -12.32 3.19
C ILE A 7 5.99 -13.34 3.58
N GLY A 8 5.84 -14.01 4.74
CA GLY A 8 6.77 -15.06 5.17
C GLY A 8 6.76 -16.29 4.25
N ARG A 9 5.69 -16.52 3.49
CA ARG A 9 5.61 -17.59 2.48
C ARG A 9 6.11 -17.12 1.12
N ILE A 10 5.90 -15.86 0.76
CA ILE A 10 6.23 -15.29 -0.55
C ILE A 10 7.73 -15.01 -0.68
N LEU A 11 8.35 -14.38 0.32
CA LEU A 11 9.75 -13.94 0.22
C LEU A 11 10.74 -15.09 -0.10
N PRO A 12 10.66 -16.27 0.56
CA PRO A 12 11.55 -17.39 0.23
C PRO A 12 11.36 -17.93 -1.19
N GLN A 13 10.13 -17.93 -1.71
CA GLN A 13 9.84 -18.38 -3.08
C GLN A 13 10.42 -17.44 -4.13
N LEU A 14 10.59 -16.16 -3.79
CA LEU A 14 11.20 -15.16 -4.65
C LEU A 14 12.71 -14.98 -4.41
N GLY A 15 13.29 -15.66 -3.40
CA GLY A 15 14.69 -15.48 -3.00
C GLY A 15 15.02 -14.07 -2.54
N ILE A 16 14.07 -13.39 -1.87
CA ILE A 16 14.21 -12.00 -1.43
C ILE A 16 14.35 -11.97 0.09
N GLU A 17 15.35 -11.25 0.58
CA GLU A 17 15.51 -10.99 2.00
C GLU A 17 14.81 -9.68 2.42
N PRO A 18 14.11 -9.65 3.57
CA PRO A 18 13.59 -8.43 4.13
C PRO A 18 14.72 -7.56 4.70
N TYR A 19 14.49 -6.26 4.80
CA TYR A 19 15.42 -5.31 5.38
C TYR A 19 14.74 -4.40 6.41
N PRO A 20 15.49 -3.89 7.41
CA PRO A 20 14.93 -2.97 8.39
C PRO A 20 14.53 -1.65 7.71
N ALA A 21 13.28 -1.23 7.93
CA ALA A 21 12.85 0.09 7.49
C ALA A 21 13.56 1.18 8.33
N PRO A 22 14.06 2.26 7.71
CA PRO A 22 14.53 3.41 8.46
C PRO A 22 13.39 3.99 9.30
N PRO A 23 13.67 4.53 10.50
CA PRO A 23 12.65 5.16 11.33
C PRO A 23 11.91 6.24 10.56
N ASN A 24 10.58 6.20 10.60
CA ASN A 24 9.73 7.20 9.99
C ASN A 24 8.66 7.62 11.00
N PRO A 25 8.43 8.93 11.20
CA PRO A 25 7.49 9.40 12.22
C PRO A 25 6.03 9.11 11.88
N LEU A 26 5.71 8.88 10.60
CA LEU A 26 4.34 8.73 10.11
C LEU A 26 3.98 7.28 9.76
N PHE A 27 4.96 6.46 9.39
CA PHE A 27 4.73 5.12 8.85
C PHE A 27 5.68 4.09 9.43
N ARG A 28 5.19 2.85 9.57
CA ARG A 28 6.05 1.70 9.82
C ARG A 28 5.44 0.44 9.23
N SER A 29 6.30 -0.52 8.92
CA SER A 29 5.91 -1.87 8.51
C SER A 29 6.68 -2.86 9.36
N ARG A 30 6.05 -3.99 9.71
CA ARG A 30 6.76 -5.10 10.38
C ARG A 30 7.76 -5.78 9.46
N VAL A 31 7.42 -5.88 8.18
CA VAL A 31 8.29 -6.45 7.15
C VAL A 31 8.31 -5.49 5.96
N LEU A 32 9.51 -5.23 5.45
CA LEU A 32 9.76 -4.48 4.25
C LEU A 32 10.79 -5.25 3.41
N ALA A 33 10.51 -5.43 2.13
CA ALA A 33 11.40 -6.10 1.19
C ALA A 33 11.26 -5.45 -0.19
N LYS A 34 12.30 -5.57 -1.03
CA LYS A 34 12.31 -5.02 -2.38
C LYS A 34 12.50 -6.16 -3.37
N TRP A 35 11.57 -6.30 -4.31
CA TRP A 35 11.64 -7.28 -5.38
C TRP A 35 12.19 -6.62 -6.65
N PRO A 36 13.42 -6.95 -7.07
CA PRO A 36 14.03 -6.37 -8.28
C PRO A 36 13.69 -7.12 -9.57
N GLY A 37 12.88 -8.19 -9.51
CA GLY A 37 12.58 -9.02 -10.68
C GLY A 37 11.86 -8.28 -11.82
N PRO A 38 10.82 -7.47 -11.53
CA PRO A 38 10.15 -6.67 -12.56
C PRO A 38 11.01 -5.47 -13.02
N PRO A 39 10.74 -4.91 -14.23
CA PRO A 39 11.49 -3.74 -14.75
C PRO A 39 11.45 -2.50 -13.84
N VAL A 40 10.41 -2.37 -13.02
CA VAL A 40 10.32 -1.38 -11.95
C VAL A 40 10.32 -2.13 -10.62
N PRO A 41 11.27 -1.84 -9.70
CA PRO A 41 11.34 -2.54 -8.42
C PRO A 41 10.04 -2.40 -7.62
N VAL A 42 9.58 -3.51 -7.05
CA VAL A 42 8.33 -3.56 -6.28
C VAL A 42 8.65 -3.62 -4.78
N ASP A 43 8.06 -2.72 -4.00
CA ASP A 43 8.13 -2.78 -2.54
C ASP A 43 7.05 -3.72 -1.99
N LEU A 44 7.50 -4.74 -1.24
CA LEU A 44 6.65 -5.67 -0.52
C LEU A 44 6.60 -5.24 0.95
N MET A 45 5.41 -4.94 1.45
CA MET A 45 5.18 -4.44 2.81
C MET A 45 4.14 -5.30 3.52
N ALA A 46 4.40 -5.68 4.77
CA ALA A 46 3.42 -6.36 5.61
C ALA A 46 3.37 -5.78 7.03
N GLY A 47 2.17 -5.80 7.62
CA GLY A 47 1.91 -5.17 8.92
C GLY A 47 2.13 -3.66 8.87
N PHE A 48 1.61 -3.01 7.81
CA PHE A 48 1.74 -1.58 7.58
C PHE A 48 0.83 -0.78 8.52
N GLU A 49 1.41 0.21 9.20
CA GLU A 49 0.73 1.07 10.16
C GLU A 49 1.05 2.53 9.87
N HIS A 50 0.07 3.40 10.10
CA HIS A 50 0.23 4.85 10.04
C HIS A 50 -0.02 5.47 11.42
N ARG A 51 0.66 6.59 11.70
CA ARG A 51 0.54 7.29 12.97
C ARG A 51 -0.58 8.33 12.93
N VAL A 52 -1.49 8.29 13.90
CA VAL A 52 -2.50 9.33 14.16
C VAL A 52 -2.29 9.84 15.59
N GLY A 53 -1.84 11.08 15.71
CA GLY A 53 -1.38 11.61 17.00
C GLY A 53 -0.24 10.76 17.57
N GLU A 54 -0.48 10.13 18.72
CA GLU A 54 0.50 9.27 19.39
C GLU A 54 0.27 7.77 19.15
N THR A 55 -0.78 7.40 18.42
CA THR A 55 -1.19 6.00 18.23
C THR A 55 -0.85 5.50 16.83
N TRP A 56 -0.48 4.23 16.75
CA TRP A 56 -0.27 3.52 15.49
C TRP A 56 -1.52 2.76 15.10
N HIS A 57 -2.02 3.01 13.89
CA HIS A 57 -3.23 2.39 13.35
C HIS A 57 -2.88 1.51 12.15
N PRO A 58 -3.39 0.26 12.10
CA PRO A 58 -3.18 -0.62 10.96
C PRO A 58 -3.82 -0.02 9.71
N VAL A 59 -3.11 -0.12 8.59
CA VAL A 59 -3.59 0.29 7.28
C VAL A 59 -4.03 -0.95 6.52
N GLN A 60 -5.34 -1.12 6.36
CA GLN A 60 -5.91 -2.24 5.64
C GLN A 60 -7.11 -1.79 4.82
N PRO A 61 -7.04 -1.88 3.48
CA PRO A 61 -8.21 -1.77 2.64
C PRO A 61 -9.29 -2.77 3.07
N VAL A 62 -10.49 -2.26 3.28
CA VAL A 62 -11.72 -3.02 3.58
C VAL A 62 -12.38 -3.45 2.28
N THR A 63 -12.39 -2.56 1.28
CA THR A 63 -12.98 -2.85 -0.02
C THR A 63 -11.98 -3.54 -0.95
N ARG A 64 -12.51 -4.23 -1.96
CA ARG A 64 -11.72 -5.00 -2.92
C ARG A 64 -12.34 -4.92 -4.30
N GLN A 65 -11.94 -3.91 -5.07
CA GLN A 65 -12.33 -3.71 -6.45
C GLN A 65 -11.38 -4.45 -7.40
N ALA A 66 -11.92 -5.27 -8.29
CA ALA A 66 -11.17 -5.91 -9.36
C ALA A 66 -11.00 -4.93 -10.53
N VAL A 67 -9.77 -4.80 -11.03
CA VAL A 67 -9.43 -4.00 -12.20
C VAL A 67 -8.57 -4.82 -13.13
N THR A 68 -8.93 -4.82 -14.42
CA THR A 68 -8.17 -5.52 -15.47
C THR A 68 -7.04 -4.61 -15.96
N VAL A 69 -5.81 -5.11 -15.90
CA VAL A 69 -4.60 -4.45 -16.41
C VAL A 69 -3.92 -5.40 -17.38
N GLY A 70 -4.06 -5.12 -18.69
CA GLY A 70 -3.66 -6.06 -19.72
C GLY A 70 -4.46 -7.36 -19.63
N ALA A 71 -3.78 -8.49 -19.46
CA ALA A 71 -4.39 -9.82 -19.29
C ALA A 71 -4.58 -10.24 -17.81
N THR A 72 -4.25 -9.36 -16.86
CA THR A 72 -4.21 -9.69 -15.43
C THR A 72 -5.25 -8.91 -14.65
N ILE A 73 -5.87 -9.55 -13.65
CA ILE A 73 -6.75 -8.88 -12.70
C ILE A 73 -5.92 -8.46 -11.47
N VAL A 74 -5.99 -7.17 -11.13
CA VAL A 74 -5.40 -6.59 -9.92
C VAL A 74 -6.52 -6.14 -8.99
N TYR A 75 -6.31 -6.28 -7.68
CA TYR A 75 -7.27 -5.85 -6.68
C TYR A 75 -6.80 -4.59 -5.97
N ILE A 76 -7.65 -3.58 -5.93
CA ILE A 76 -7.40 -2.28 -5.31
C ILE A 76 -8.54 -1.91 -4.35
N PRO A 77 -8.34 -0.99 -3.38
CA PRO A 77 -9.45 -0.34 -2.70
C PRO A 77 -10.33 0.42 -3.70
N GLU A 78 -11.62 0.51 -3.39
CA GLU A 78 -12.53 1.45 -4.02
C GLU A 78 -12.01 2.88 -3.92
N ARG A 79 -12.36 3.69 -4.91
CA ARG A 79 -11.86 5.06 -5.03
C ARG A 79 -12.07 5.91 -3.79
N ASP A 80 -13.27 5.88 -3.20
CA ASP A 80 -13.59 6.69 -2.03
C ASP A 80 -12.83 6.21 -0.77
N GLU A 81 -12.58 4.91 -0.65
CA GLU A 81 -11.71 4.39 0.40
C GLU A 81 -10.26 4.84 0.19
N LEU A 82 -9.73 4.70 -1.03
CA LEU A 82 -8.37 5.13 -1.36
C LEU A 82 -8.17 6.63 -1.08
N ARG A 83 -9.17 7.47 -1.41
CA ARG A 83 -9.14 8.91 -1.11
C ARG A 83 -9.00 9.15 0.39
N ARG A 84 -9.87 8.54 1.22
CA ARG A 84 -9.82 8.69 2.69
C ARG A 84 -8.50 8.21 3.28
N MET A 85 -7.94 7.11 2.76
CA MET A 85 -6.62 6.63 3.20
C MET A 85 -5.52 7.65 2.91
N LEU A 86 -5.51 8.26 1.73
CA LEU A 86 -4.53 9.27 1.34
C LEU A 86 -4.68 10.56 2.16
N GLU A 87 -5.91 11.00 2.44
CA GLU A 87 -6.19 12.13 3.33
C GLU A 87 -5.63 11.88 4.74
N ALA A 88 -5.84 10.68 5.29
CA ALA A 88 -5.32 10.30 6.60
C ALA A 88 -3.79 10.26 6.67
N PHE A 89 -3.12 9.93 5.56
CA PHE A 89 -1.65 9.94 5.49
C PHE A 89 -1.05 11.35 5.52
N GLY A 90 -1.76 12.35 4.98
CA GLY A 90 -1.46 13.77 5.18
C GLY A 90 -0.16 14.31 4.57
N ARG A 91 0.66 13.50 3.88
CA ARG A 91 1.86 14.00 3.20
C ARG A 91 1.43 14.89 2.01
N PRO A 92 2.20 15.90 1.60
CA PRO A 92 1.84 16.78 0.49
C PRO A 92 1.45 16.03 -0.79
N LYS A 93 2.20 14.98 -1.14
CA LYS A 93 1.89 14.12 -2.30
C LYS A 93 0.59 13.32 -2.16
N ASP A 94 0.19 12.97 -0.95
CA ASP A 94 -1.01 12.16 -0.73
C ASP A 94 -2.25 13.04 -0.76
N LEU A 95 -2.18 14.24 -0.17
CA LEU A 95 -3.24 15.25 -0.26
C LEU A 95 -3.52 15.63 -1.71
N GLU A 96 -2.47 15.85 -2.51
CA GLU A 96 -2.64 16.13 -3.95
C GLU A 96 -3.27 14.95 -4.70
N ARG A 97 -2.87 13.71 -4.38
CA ARG A 97 -3.52 12.52 -4.97
C ARG A 97 -4.98 12.39 -4.56
N ALA A 98 -5.32 12.69 -3.31
CA ALA A 98 -6.71 12.67 -2.84
C ALA A 98 -7.56 13.72 -3.59
N ARG A 99 -7.02 14.93 -3.80
CA ARG A 99 -7.66 15.98 -4.62
C ARG A 99 -7.92 15.49 -6.04
N LEU A 100 -6.89 14.94 -6.70
CA LEU A 100 -7.01 14.41 -8.07
C LEU A 100 -8.04 13.27 -8.15
N LEU A 101 -8.07 12.37 -7.16
CA LEU A 101 -9.07 11.29 -7.11
C LEU A 101 -10.50 11.82 -6.95
N ALA A 102 -10.70 12.95 -6.27
CA ALA A 102 -12.02 13.59 -6.13
C ALA A 102 -12.50 14.23 -7.45
N GLU A 103 -11.57 14.69 -8.29
CA GLU A 103 -11.85 15.33 -9.58
C GLU A 103 -12.08 14.33 -10.72
N LEU A 104 -11.65 13.08 -10.56
CA LEU A 104 -11.98 12.01 -11.49
C LEU A 104 -13.49 11.79 -11.48
N THR A 105 -14.16 12.15 -12.56
CA THR A 105 -15.49 11.62 -12.87
C THR A 105 -15.32 10.17 -13.31
N SER A 106 -16.16 9.26 -12.82
CA SER A 106 -16.22 7.92 -13.42
C SER A 106 -16.57 8.11 -14.90
N PRO A 107 -15.93 7.38 -15.84
CA PRO A 107 -16.46 7.37 -17.20
C PRO A 107 -17.91 6.87 -17.16
N PRO A 108 -18.78 7.36 -18.06
CA PRO A 108 -20.17 6.89 -18.17
C PRO A 108 -20.24 5.38 -18.43
#